data_AF-A0A0N1G416-F1
#
_entry.id   AF-A0A0N1G416-F1
#
_cell.length_a   1.000
_cell.length_b   1.000
_cell.length_c   1.000
_cell.angle_alpha   90.00
_cell.angle_beta   90.00
_cell.angle_gamma   90.00
#
_symmetry.space_group_name_H-M   'P 1'
#
loop_
_entity.id
_entity.type
_entity.pdbx_description
1 polymer ?
#
loop_
_entity_poly.entity_id
_entity_poly.type
_entity_poly.pdbx_seq_one_letter_code
_entity_poly.pdbx_strand_id
1 'polypeptide(L)'
;MDGYGQYFFAVIGLMLPLVAALWEFVFAGRKRLGYRVQMDTTAQDAASLPYAGVLQQLQEADGRQLRDPSFVLLRFENSGWAPIVTGDYQAPDGDLHAGIKVKFTGRHVVGMAVTEMSHEALAGFFVGTGPTPGTPHGLSVHRDVIDLPKVKLNRGDHYKVLAILERARDFTDSEFPEPKIIARIVGGVGGGGIRRTEYYPFASKPVRWVLALLVLVSVGQSVLTFTRHDAVAAPLDCASGTLTLSGSTAFAPVVKDAAEQYTKSCPDARIPITGDTFQSSVSGLADLDEAGLKAKLTGSQGLGDRLTFSDGPKGDRRPQLLPRPVALLLFTLVVNKDAGVQDLTLDQVRRIYAGKITNWSQVNGNDVPIHLVSRHPGSGTRTTFEDKVLKGEKSLVVTVDDCADLDPATYGRCETDSTSALLDTVGATRGALGYSEAGDAATSTNVQQVRIDGYQATLAGADEGAYPYWQTEYAYTYGEPPADSLAAGFLRYLANEVGKDVIRAHGDRPCSELAKPLVCSPVETGPEPVSS
;
A
#
# COMPACT_ATOMS: atom_id res chain seq x y z
N MET A 1 5.31 8.53 -19.34
CA MET A 1 5.27 7.21 -20.01
C MET A 1 4.13 6.44 -19.40
N ASP A 2 3.05 6.37 -20.16
CA ASP A 2 1.67 6.32 -19.69
C ASP A 2 1.28 5.00 -19.04
N GLY A 3 0.37 5.06 -18.06
CA GLY A 3 -0.15 3.92 -17.31
C GLY A 3 -0.74 2.78 -18.16
N TYR A 4 -0.92 2.99 -19.46
CA TYR A 4 -1.31 1.96 -20.43
C TYR A 4 -0.36 0.76 -20.49
N GLY A 5 0.95 0.96 -20.24
CA GLY A 5 1.92 -0.13 -20.26
C GLY A 5 1.68 -1.19 -19.18
N GLN A 6 1.24 -0.78 -17.98
CA GLN A 6 1.04 -1.68 -16.84
C GLN A 6 -0.18 -2.59 -17.05
N TYR A 7 -1.27 -2.05 -17.60
CA TYR A 7 -2.47 -2.83 -17.93
C TYR A 7 -2.22 -3.83 -19.06
N PHE A 8 -1.37 -3.49 -20.03
CA PHE A 8 -1.05 -4.39 -21.15
C PHE A 8 -0.41 -5.70 -20.68
N PHE A 9 0.57 -5.63 -19.78
CA PHE A 9 1.23 -6.82 -19.25
C PHE A 9 0.33 -7.66 -18.34
N ALA A 10 -0.53 -7.02 -17.54
CA ALA A 10 -1.50 -7.73 -16.70
C ALA A 10 -2.52 -8.51 -17.54
N VAL A 11 -3.03 -7.91 -18.62
CA VAL A 11 -3.99 -8.55 -19.53
C VAL A 11 -3.35 -9.74 -20.26
N ILE A 12 -2.11 -9.59 -20.75
CA ILE A 12 -1.38 -10.69 -21.40
C ILE A 12 -1.12 -11.85 -20.43
N GLY A 13 -0.74 -11.55 -19.19
CA GLY A 13 -0.51 -12.54 -18.14
C GLY A 13 -1.76 -13.38 -17.82
N LEU A 14 -2.96 -12.80 -17.97
CA LEU A 14 -4.22 -13.51 -17.74
C LEU A 14 -4.72 -14.27 -18.98
N MET A 15 -4.55 -13.68 -20.17
CA MET A 15 -5.09 -14.24 -21.42
C MET A 15 -4.31 -15.47 -21.92
N LEU A 16 -2.98 -15.47 -21.80
CA LEU A 16 -2.14 -16.60 -22.25
C LEU A 16 -2.48 -17.93 -21.57
N PRO A 17 -2.56 -18.05 -20.22
CA PRO A 17 -2.93 -19.30 -19.58
C PRO A 17 -4.37 -19.70 -19.87
N LEU A 18 -5.29 -18.73 -20.00
CA LEU A 18 -6.67 -18.99 -20.39
C LEU A 18 -6.75 -19.63 -21.79
N VAL A 19 -6.07 -19.05 -22.78
CA VAL A 19 -6.02 -19.59 -24.15
C VAL A 19 -5.33 -20.94 -24.19
N ALA A 20 -4.23 -21.13 -23.47
CA ALA A 20 -3.53 -22.41 -23.39
C ALA A 20 -4.41 -23.50 -22.75
N ALA A 21 -5.11 -23.19 -21.67
CA ALA A 21 -6.07 -24.10 -21.04
C ALA A 21 -7.23 -24.42 -21.99
N LEU A 22 -7.80 -23.41 -22.66
CA LEU A 22 -8.89 -23.61 -23.61
C LEU A 22 -8.46 -24.48 -24.78
N TRP A 23 -7.24 -24.32 -25.28
CA TRP A 23 -6.67 -25.18 -26.33
C TRP A 23 -6.52 -26.64 -25.86
N GLU A 24 -5.96 -26.86 -24.67
CA GLU A 24 -5.74 -28.21 -24.13
C GLU A 24 -7.06 -28.93 -23.83
N PHE A 25 -8.02 -28.25 -23.21
CA PHE A 25 -9.31 -28.82 -22.90
C PHE A 25 -10.20 -28.91 -24.14
N VAL A 26 -10.48 -27.83 -24.86
CA VAL A 26 -11.53 -27.83 -25.90
C VAL A 26 -11.10 -28.57 -27.17
N PHE A 27 -9.82 -28.46 -27.56
CA PHE A 27 -9.34 -28.94 -28.86
C PHE A 27 -8.44 -30.18 -28.75
N ALA A 28 -7.40 -30.15 -27.91
CA ALA A 28 -6.40 -31.23 -27.86
C ALA A 28 -6.80 -32.44 -26.98
N GLY A 29 -7.70 -32.27 -26.02
CA GLY A 29 -8.10 -33.28 -25.04
C GLY A 29 -9.42 -34.01 -25.32
N ARG A 30 -10.13 -33.67 -26.41
CA ARG A 30 -11.54 -34.04 -26.61
C ARG A 30 -11.81 -35.53 -26.59
N LYS A 31 -11.22 -36.30 -27.49
CA LYS A 31 -11.35 -37.77 -27.50
C LYS A 31 -9.96 -38.39 -27.44
N ARG A 32 -9.70 -39.22 -26.43
CA ARG A 32 -8.40 -39.90 -26.25
C ARG A 32 -8.61 -41.33 -25.74
N LEU A 33 -8.28 -42.29 -26.60
CA LEU A 33 -8.17 -43.69 -26.21
C LEU A 33 -6.75 -43.94 -25.67
N GLY A 34 -6.66 -44.31 -24.41
CA GLY A 34 -5.43 -44.69 -23.74
C GLY A 34 -5.32 -46.21 -23.61
N TYR A 35 -4.08 -46.70 -23.58
CA TYR A 35 -3.81 -48.08 -23.16
C TYR A 35 -2.64 -48.15 -22.19
N ARG A 36 -2.64 -49.21 -21.37
CA ARG A 36 -1.56 -49.54 -20.45
C ARG A 36 -1.34 -51.05 -20.41
N VAL A 37 -0.10 -51.48 -20.61
CA VAL A 37 0.35 -52.84 -20.29
C VAL A 37 0.56 -52.89 -18.78
N GLN A 38 -0.34 -53.57 -18.06
CA GLN A 38 -0.26 -53.71 -16.60
C GLN A 38 0.58 -54.91 -16.18
N MET A 39 0.66 -55.93 -17.05
CA MET A 39 1.43 -57.13 -16.85
C MET A 39 1.87 -57.66 -18.23
N ASP A 40 3.12 -58.06 -18.37
CA ASP A 40 3.65 -58.86 -19.48
C ASP A 40 4.73 -59.77 -18.88
N THR A 41 4.39 -61.02 -18.58
CA THR A 41 5.24 -61.90 -17.75
C THR A 41 5.14 -63.36 -18.22
N THR A 42 6.20 -64.15 -18.00
CA THR A 42 6.25 -65.57 -18.36
C THR A 42 5.61 -66.44 -17.27
N ALA A 43 5.22 -67.66 -17.60
CA ALA A 43 4.58 -68.58 -16.65
C ALA A 43 5.51 -69.02 -15.50
N GLN A 44 6.83 -68.98 -15.69
CA GLN A 44 7.80 -69.25 -14.63
C GLN A 44 7.75 -68.17 -13.54
N ASP A 45 7.51 -66.92 -13.94
CA ASP A 45 7.35 -65.77 -13.05
C ASP A 45 5.90 -65.62 -12.53
N ALA A 46 4.92 -66.13 -13.27
CA ALA A 46 3.49 -66.00 -12.95
C ALA A 46 2.94 -67.06 -11.98
N ALA A 47 3.73 -68.08 -11.62
CA ALA A 47 3.30 -69.18 -10.74
C ALA A 47 2.84 -68.73 -9.33
N SER A 48 3.15 -67.49 -8.93
CA SER A 48 2.71 -66.87 -7.67
C SER A 48 1.51 -65.90 -7.81
N LEU A 49 0.89 -65.79 -9.00
CA LEU A 49 -0.22 -64.87 -9.27
C LEU A 49 -1.59 -65.58 -9.17
N PRO A 50 -2.69 -64.86 -8.83
CA PRO A 50 -4.02 -65.42 -8.59
C PRO A 50 -4.69 -66.10 -9.81
N TYR A 51 -4.03 -66.14 -10.96
CA TYR A 51 -4.53 -66.69 -12.23
C TYR A 51 -3.99 -68.10 -12.55
N ALA A 52 -3.23 -68.72 -11.63
CA ALA A 52 -2.69 -70.07 -11.80
C ALA A 52 -3.76 -71.14 -12.09
N GLY A 53 -4.99 -70.98 -11.60
CA GLY A 53 -6.10 -71.90 -11.89
C GLY A 53 -6.58 -71.90 -13.35
N VAL A 54 -6.35 -70.80 -14.10
CA VAL A 54 -6.72 -70.70 -15.52
C VAL A 54 -5.76 -71.48 -16.41
N LEU A 55 -4.48 -71.56 -16.03
CA LEU A 55 -3.48 -72.41 -16.68
C LEU A 55 -3.84 -73.90 -16.62
N GLN A 56 -4.32 -74.33 -15.46
CA GLN A 56 -4.67 -75.73 -15.20
C GLN A 56 -5.92 -76.15 -16.00
N GLN A 57 -6.93 -75.28 -16.07
CA GLN A 57 -8.14 -75.52 -16.88
C GLN A 57 -7.86 -75.56 -18.39
N LEU A 58 -6.94 -74.74 -18.90
CA LEU A 58 -6.57 -74.74 -20.33
C LEU A 58 -5.75 -75.97 -20.72
N GLN A 59 -4.90 -76.47 -19.82
CA GLN A 59 -4.17 -77.72 -20.01
C GLN A 59 -5.11 -78.93 -20.02
N GLU A 60 -6.16 -78.92 -19.19
CA GLU A 60 -7.18 -79.98 -19.13
C GLU A 60 -8.16 -79.96 -20.32
N ALA A 61 -8.47 -78.79 -20.87
CA ALA A 61 -9.46 -78.65 -21.95
C ALA A 61 -8.97 -79.09 -23.34
N ASP A 62 -7.68 -78.92 -23.65
CA ASP A 62 -7.14 -79.13 -25.02
C ASP A 62 -6.03 -80.18 -25.08
N GLY A 63 -5.63 -80.76 -23.94
CA GLY A 63 -4.62 -81.84 -23.84
C GLY A 63 -3.21 -81.48 -24.34
N ARG A 64 -2.96 -80.21 -24.66
CA ARG A 64 -1.71 -79.74 -25.30
C ARG A 64 -0.87 -78.93 -24.32
N GLN A 65 0.38 -79.33 -24.13
CA GLN A 65 1.34 -78.56 -23.32
C GLN A 65 1.78 -77.31 -24.09
N LEU A 66 1.53 -76.12 -23.51
CA LEU A 66 1.91 -74.84 -24.09
C LEU A 66 3.43 -74.64 -24.05
N ARG A 67 4.01 -74.09 -25.12
CA ARG A 67 5.45 -73.82 -25.22
C ARG A 67 5.75 -72.43 -24.66
N ASP A 68 6.43 -72.38 -23.51
CA ASP A 68 6.82 -71.13 -22.83
C ASP A 68 5.64 -70.13 -22.68
N PRO A 69 4.63 -70.47 -21.86
CA PRO A 69 3.43 -69.65 -21.75
C PRO A 69 3.72 -68.28 -21.13
N SER A 70 3.02 -67.24 -21.58
CA SER A 70 3.11 -65.88 -21.04
C SER A 70 1.73 -65.23 -20.91
N PHE A 71 1.63 -64.24 -20.02
CA PHE A 71 0.41 -63.52 -19.71
C PHE A 71 0.59 -62.03 -19.93
N VAL A 72 -0.34 -61.42 -20.68
CA VAL A 72 -0.37 -59.98 -20.87
C VAL A 72 -1.70 -59.41 -20.41
N LEU A 73 -1.68 -58.51 -19.43
CA LEU A 73 -2.87 -57.77 -18.99
C LEU A 73 -2.83 -56.35 -19.56
N LEU A 74 -3.76 -56.07 -20.47
CA LEU A 74 -3.92 -54.77 -21.11
C LEU A 74 -5.12 -54.05 -20.52
N ARG A 75 -4.96 -52.79 -20.15
CA ARG A 75 -6.06 -51.90 -19.79
C ARG A 75 -6.28 -50.90 -20.91
N PHE A 76 -7.51 -50.77 -21.39
CA PHE A 76 -7.94 -49.75 -22.34
C PHE A 76 -8.89 -48.78 -21.64
N GLU A 77 -8.72 -47.48 -21.84
CA GLU A 77 -9.50 -46.45 -21.15
C GLU A 77 -9.75 -45.19 -21.99
N ASN A 78 -10.84 -44.48 -21.69
CA ASN A 78 -11.04 -43.13 -22.22
C ASN A 78 -10.39 -42.10 -21.29
N SER A 79 -9.23 -41.59 -21.73
CA SER A 79 -8.47 -40.53 -21.04
C SER A 79 -8.83 -39.12 -21.53
N GLY A 80 -9.79 -38.99 -22.44
CA GLY A 80 -10.34 -37.73 -22.92
C GLY A 80 -11.54 -37.29 -22.09
N TRP A 81 -12.06 -36.09 -22.35
CA TRP A 81 -13.25 -35.57 -21.65
C TRP A 81 -14.56 -35.86 -22.37
N ALA A 82 -14.56 -36.09 -23.68
CA ALA A 82 -15.72 -36.48 -24.45
C ALA A 82 -15.85 -38.02 -24.53
N PRO A 83 -17.08 -38.55 -24.61
CA PRO A 83 -17.29 -39.98 -24.79
C PRO A 83 -16.75 -40.45 -26.15
N ILE A 84 -16.17 -41.65 -26.16
CA ILE A 84 -15.80 -42.39 -27.37
C ILE A 84 -16.99 -43.26 -27.74
N VAL A 85 -17.50 -43.09 -28.96
CA VAL A 85 -18.60 -43.91 -29.50
C VAL A 85 -18.10 -44.82 -30.62
N THR A 86 -18.90 -45.80 -31.02
CA THR A 86 -18.53 -46.80 -32.05
C THR A 86 -18.10 -46.18 -33.38
N GLY A 87 -18.73 -45.06 -33.78
CA GLY A 87 -18.37 -44.33 -35.00
C GLY A 87 -17.04 -43.59 -34.94
N ASP A 88 -16.41 -43.49 -33.77
CA ASP A 88 -15.12 -42.80 -33.63
C ASP A 88 -13.94 -43.69 -34.00
N TYR A 89 -14.09 -45.02 -34.04
CA TYR A 89 -13.01 -45.95 -34.37
C TYR A 89 -12.77 -46.01 -35.88
N GLN A 90 -11.55 -45.68 -36.31
CA GLN A 90 -11.06 -45.87 -37.67
C GLN A 90 -10.31 -47.20 -37.77
N ALA A 91 -10.78 -48.08 -38.66
CA ALA A 91 -10.07 -49.29 -39.02
C ALA A 91 -9.22 -49.05 -40.28
N PRO A 92 -7.93 -49.46 -40.28
CA PRO A 92 -7.17 -49.61 -41.52
C PRO A 92 -7.83 -50.69 -42.39
N ASP A 93 -7.88 -50.47 -43.71
CA ASP A 93 -8.11 -51.51 -44.72
C ASP A 93 -9.50 -52.18 -44.77
N GLY A 94 -10.57 -51.45 -44.41
CA GLY A 94 -11.95 -51.89 -44.68
C GLY A 94 -12.54 -52.93 -43.73
N ASP A 95 -11.81 -53.33 -42.69
CA ASP A 95 -12.33 -54.17 -41.60
C ASP A 95 -13.23 -53.33 -40.67
N LEU A 96 -14.53 -53.31 -40.95
CA LEU A 96 -15.50 -52.51 -40.19
C LEU A 96 -15.78 -53.05 -38.78
N HIS A 97 -15.25 -54.22 -38.42
CA HIS A 97 -15.71 -54.98 -37.25
C HIS A 97 -14.83 -54.76 -36.02
N ALA A 98 -13.51 -54.63 -36.17
CA ALA A 98 -12.58 -54.39 -35.07
C ALA A 98 -12.40 -52.89 -34.75
N GLY A 99 -12.32 -52.55 -33.46
CA GLY A 99 -12.00 -51.21 -32.97
C GLY A 99 -10.52 -51.05 -32.60
N ILE A 100 -9.92 -52.08 -32.01
CA ILE A 100 -8.52 -52.09 -31.57
C ILE A 100 -7.90 -53.43 -31.97
N LYS A 101 -6.72 -53.44 -32.58
CA LYS A 101 -5.95 -54.65 -32.83
C LYS A 101 -4.73 -54.69 -31.93
N VAL A 102 -4.49 -55.82 -31.29
CA VAL A 102 -3.35 -56.04 -30.38
C VAL A 102 -2.49 -57.14 -30.99
N LYS A 103 -1.29 -56.79 -31.44
CA LYS A 103 -0.34 -57.73 -32.05
C LYS A 103 0.78 -58.10 -31.08
N PHE A 104 0.97 -59.40 -30.85
CA PHE A 104 1.97 -59.96 -29.97
C PHE A 104 3.11 -60.59 -30.80
N THR A 105 4.13 -59.81 -31.14
CA THR A 105 5.27 -60.31 -31.94
C THR A 105 5.98 -61.46 -31.22
N GLY A 106 6.23 -62.56 -31.94
CA GLY A 106 6.92 -63.75 -31.42
C GLY A 106 6.05 -64.66 -30.54
N ARG A 107 4.76 -64.35 -30.39
CA ARG A 107 3.82 -65.04 -29.50
C ARG A 107 2.53 -65.39 -30.23
N HIS A 108 1.95 -66.55 -29.94
CA HIS A 108 0.62 -66.94 -30.40
C HIS A 108 -0.39 -66.86 -29.26
N VAL A 109 -1.57 -66.33 -29.55
CA VAL A 109 -2.67 -66.21 -28.60
C VAL A 109 -3.34 -67.56 -28.48
N VAL A 110 -3.30 -68.12 -27.28
CA VAL A 110 -3.94 -69.38 -26.91
C VAL A 110 -5.36 -69.11 -26.40
N GLY A 111 -5.52 -68.00 -25.67
CA GLY A 111 -6.81 -67.60 -25.14
C GLY A 111 -6.81 -66.14 -24.70
N MET A 112 -8.00 -65.61 -24.44
CA MET A 112 -8.16 -64.29 -23.87
C MET A 112 -9.40 -64.23 -22.97
N ALA A 113 -9.37 -63.35 -21.98
CA ALA A 113 -10.53 -63.03 -21.15
C ALA A 113 -10.60 -61.52 -20.91
N VAL A 114 -11.82 -60.96 -20.92
CA VAL A 114 -12.05 -59.61 -20.39
C VAL A 114 -12.24 -59.75 -18.90
N THR A 115 -11.26 -59.30 -18.11
CA THR A 115 -11.16 -59.62 -16.67
C THR A 115 -11.79 -58.57 -15.77
N GLU A 116 -11.92 -57.33 -16.25
CA GLU A 116 -12.48 -56.22 -15.48
C GLU A 116 -13.11 -55.20 -16.42
N MET A 117 -14.21 -54.60 -16.00
CA MET A 117 -14.86 -53.50 -16.68
C MET A 117 -15.23 -52.44 -15.65
N SER A 118 -15.09 -51.16 -15.99
CA SER A 118 -15.46 -50.05 -15.10
C SER A 118 -16.96 -49.96 -14.87
N HIS A 119 -17.76 -50.50 -15.80
CA HIS A 119 -19.20 -50.45 -15.76
C HIS A 119 -19.82 -51.70 -16.38
N GLU A 120 -20.91 -52.19 -15.81
CA GLU A 120 -21.58 -53.44 -16.22
C GLU A 120 -22.12 -53.37 -17.65
N ALA A 121 -22.57 -52.19 -18.09
CA ALA A 121 -23.06 -51.95 -19.44
C ALA A 121 -22.00 -52.21 -20.54
N LEU A 122 -20.71 -52.26 -20.18
CA LEU A 122 -19.65 -52.60 -21.13
C LEU A 122 -19.66 -54.07 -21.54
N ALA A 123 -20.23 -54.95 -20.71
CA ALA A 123 -20.26 -56.40 -20.98
C ALA A 123 -21.00 -56.74 -22.28
N GLY A 124 -22.02 -55.95 -22.63
CA GLY A 124 -22.80 -56.13 -23.87
C GLY A 124 -22.00 -55.93 -25.15
N PHE A 125 -20.80 -55.34 -25.09
CA PHE A 125 -19.90 -55.25 -26.23
C PHE A 125 -19.04 -56.51 -26.44
N PHE A 126 -19.00 -57.42 -25.47
CA PHE A 126 -18.14 -58.61 -25.45
C PHE A 126 -18.88 -59.95 -25.39
N VAL A 127 -20.19 -59.96 -25.10
CA VAL A 127 -21.02 -61.18 -25.02
C VAL A 127 -21.94 -61.27 -26.25
N GLY A 128 -21.88 -62.37 -26.99
CA GLY A 128 -22.68 -62.59 -28.20
C GLY A 128 -23.78 -63.64 -28.04
N THR A 129 -25.03 -63.21 -28.09
CA THR A 129 -26.12 -63.94 -28.79
C THR A 129 -27.02 -62.92 -29.48
N GLY A 130 -26.87 -62.79 -30.80
CA GLY A 130 -27.83 -62.15 -31.71
C GLY A 130 -28.38 -63.19 -32.71
N PRO A 131 -29.51 -62.94 -33.39
CA PRO A 131 -30.41 -63.99 -33.90
C PRO A 131 -29.92 -64.80 -35.11
N THR A 132 -28.74 -64.52 -35.66
CA THR A 132 -28.24 -65.14 -36.89
C THR A 132 -26.82 -65.72 -36.69
N PRO A 133 -26.66 -67.05 -36.81
CA PRO A 133 -25.35 -67.69 -36.78
C PRO A 133 -24.50 -67.27 -38.00
N GLY A 134 -23.29 -66.75 -37.77
CA GLY A 134 -22.26 -66.58 -38.82
C GLY A 134 -21.65 -65.18 -39.03
N THR A 135 -22.04 -64.15 -38.29
CA THR A 135 -21.45 -62.80 -38.43
C THR A 135 -20.38 -62.54 -37.34
N PRO A 136 -19.09 -62.32 -37.67
CA PRO A 136 -18.08 -62.00 -36.67
C PRO A 136 -18.29 -60.58 -36.13
N HIS A 137 -18.65 -60.46 -34.84
CA HIS A 137 -18.40 -59.21 -34.11
C HIS A 137 -16.91 -59.13 -33.85
N GLY A 138 -16.27 -57.97 -34.05
CA GLY A 138 -14.81 -57.82 -34.09
C GLY A 138 -14.05 -58.06 -32.78
N LEU A 139 -14.56 -58.92 -31.89
CA LEU A 139 -13.77 -59.71 -30.96
C LEU A 139 -13.36 -61.01 -31.66
N SER A 140 -12.11 -61.11 -32.09
CA SER A 140 -11.56 -62.34 -32.68
C SER A 140 -10.10 -62.52 -32.33
N VAL A 141 -9.66 -63.78 -32.35
CA VAL A 141 -8.28 -64.16 -32.08
C VAL A 141 -7.74 -64.84 -33.32
N HIS A 142 -6.64 -64.30 -33.86
CA HIS A 142 -6.00 -64.80 -35.06
C HIS A 142 -4.49 -64.89 -34.85
N ARG A 143 -3.96 -66.11 -34.65
CA ARG A 143 -2.53 -66.39 -34.45
C ARG A 143 -1.88 -65.48 -33.40
N ASP A 144 -1.27 -64.38 -33.83
CA ASP A 144 -0.53 -63.41 -33.01
C ASP A 144 -1.32 -62.11 -32.73
N VAL A 145 -2.58 -62.02 -33.16
CA VAL A 145 -3.41 -60.81 -33.06
C VAL A 145 -4.71 -61.07 -32.31
N ILE A 146 -5.08 -60.16 -31.41
CA ILE A 146 -6.42 -60.04 -30.83
C ILE A 146 -7.09 -58.80 -31.45
N ASP A 147 -8.20 -59.01 -32.14
CA ASP A 147 -9.12 -57.95 -32.54
C ASP A 147 -10.11 -57.73 -31.39
N LEU A 148 -10.25 -56.49 -30.93
CA LEU A 148 -11.20 -56.06 -29.91
C LEU A 148 -12.32 -55.23 -30.53
N PRO A 149 -13.57 -55.37 -30.07
CA PRO A 149 -14.71 -54.69 -30.66
C PRO A 149 -14.67 -53.18 -30.40
N LYS A 150 -15.51 -52.45 -31.14
CA LYS A 150 -15.73 -51.01 -30.92
C LYS A 150 -16.58 -50.82 -29.66
N VAL A 151 -15.95 -50.44 -28.55
CA VAL A 151 -16.62 -50.23 -27.25
C VAL A 151 -16.95 -48.75 -27.05
N LYS A 152 -18.16 -48.45 -26.59
CA LYS A 152 -18.48 -47.08 -26.14
C LYS A 152 -17.87 -46.83 -24.76
N LEU A 153 -17.08 -45.77 -24.61
CA LEU A 153 -16.40 -45.44 -23.35
C LEU A 153 -16.68 -43.99 -22.97
N ASN A 154 -17.39 -43.75 -21.87
CA ASN A 154 -17.49 -42.42 -21.27
C ASN A 154 -16.16 -42.02 -20.65
N ARG A 155 -16.05 -40.75 -20.25
CA ARG A 155 -14.84 -40.25 -19.57
C ARG A 155 -14.52 -41.11 -18.34
N GLY A 156 -13.32 -41.69 -18.29
CA GLY A 156 -12.86 -42.54 -17.20
C GLY A 156 -13.28 -44.01 -17.28
N ASP A 157 -14.15 -44.37 -18.24
CA ASP A 157 -14.49 -45.78 -18.47
C ASP A 157 -13.27 -46.55 -18.98
N HIS A 158 -13.17 -47.80 -18.54
CA HIS A 158 -12.07 -48.69 -18.88
C HIS A 158 -12.47 -50.16 -18.84
N TYR A 159 -11.71 -51.00 -19.53
CA TYR A 159 -11.79 -52.45 -19.43
C TYR A 159 -10.41 -53.08 -19.51
N LYS A 160 -10.26 -54.29 -18.96
CA LYS A 160 -9.02 -55.06 -18.95
C LYS A 160 -9.15 -56.34 -19.74
N VAL A 161 -8.15 -56.63 -20.56
CA VAL A 161 -8.04 -57.85 -21.37
C VAL A 161 -6.80 -58.60 -20.93
N LEU A 162 -7.00 -59.82 -20.44
CA LEU A 162 -5.94 -60.77 -20.18
C LEU A 162 -5.76 -61.65 -21.41
N ALA A 163 -4.59 -61.58 -22.05
CA ALA A 163 -4.17 -62.47 -23.12
C ALA A 163 -3.26 -63.57 -22.57
N ILE A 164 -3.55 -64.81 -22.95
CA ILE A 164 -2.77 -65.99 -22.63
C ILE A 164 -2.07 -66.42 -23.91
N LEU A 165 -0.75 -66.45 -23.86
CA LEU A 165 0.10 -66.55 -25.04
C LEU A 165 1.06 -67.73 -24.92
N GLU A 166 1.50 -68.27 -26.04
CA GLU A 166 2.62 -69.21 -26.14
C GLU A 166 3.69 -68.70 -27.11
N ARG A 167 4.92 -69.17 -26.99
CA ARG A 167 6.02 -68.81 -27.88
C ARG A 167 5.81 -69.37 -29.29
N ALA A 168 5.93 -68.51 -30.30
CA ALA A 168 5.91 -68.93 -31.71
C ALA A 168 7.09 -69.85 -32.03
N ARG A 169 6.89 -70.84 -32.91
CA ARG A 169 7.89 -71.91 -33.12
C ARG A 169 9.20 -71.42 -33.70
N ASP A 170 9.12 -70.36 -34.49
CA ASP A 170 10.16 -69.66 -35.24
C ASP A 170 10.79 -68.49 -34.47
N PHE A 171 10.33 -68.20 -33.24
CA PHE A 171 10.84 -67.09 -32.44
C PHE A 171 11.85 -67.57 -31.38
N THR A 172 13.12 -67.17 -31.54
CA THR A 172 14.25 -67.66 -30.72
C THR A 172 14.79 -66.66 -29.71
N ASP A 173 14.36 -65.40 -29.73
CA ASP A 173 14.90 -64.37 -28.83
C ASP A 173 14.48 -64.63 -27.37
N SER A 174 15.36 -64.31 -26.42
CA SER A 174 15.11 -64.56 -24.99
C SER A 174 13.97 -63.71 -24.42
N GLU A 175 13.79 -62.48 -24.93
CA GLU A 175 12.76 -61.54 -24.51
C GLU A 175 11.73 -61.29 -25.60
N PHE A 176 10.48 -61.10 -25.21
CA PHE A 176 9.41 -60.77 -26.14
C PHE A 176 9.26 -59.25 -26.32
N PRO A 177 9.10 -58.74 -27.57
CA PRO A 177 8.77 -57.35 -27.79
C PRO A 177 7.43 -56.96 -27.14
N GLU A 178 7.32 -55.71 -26.67
CA GLU A 178 6.05 -55.15 -26.17
C GLU A 178 4.92 -55.30 -27.22
N PRO A 179 3.67 -55.54 -26.78
CA PRO A 179 2.54 -55.69 -27.68
C PRO A 179 2.29 -54.42 -28.50
N LYS A 180 2.16 -54.58 -29.82
CA LYS A 180 1.86 -53.48 -30.74
C LYS A 180 0.36 -53.25 -30.79
N ILE A 181 -0.09 -52.11 -30.25
CA ILE A 181 -1.49 -51.71 -30.28
C ILE A 181 -1.77 -50.85 -31.51
N ILE A 182 -2.70 -51.31 -32.35
CA ILE A 182 -3.13 -50.63 -33.57
C ILE A 182 -4.58 -50.20 -33.37
N ALA A 183 -4.79 -48.92 -33.11
CA ALA A 183 -6.11 -48.31 -33.05
C ALA A 183 -6.02 -46.84 -33.46
N ARG A 184 -7.07 -46.36 -34.13
CA ARG A 184 -7.18 -44.95 -34.52
C ARG A 184 -8.58 -44.41 -34.18
N ILE A 185 -8.64 -43.19 -33.64
CA ILE A 185 -9.87 -42.50 -33.22
C ILE A 185 -10.02 -41.16 -33.96
N VAL A 186 -11.21 -40.88 -34.50
CA VAL A 186 -11.57 -39.60 -35.12
C VAL A 186 -11.69 -38.50 -34.06
N GLY A 187 -11.06 -37.35 -34.30
CA GLY A 187 -11.24 -36.15 -33.46
C GLY A 187 -10.23 -35.97 -32.31
N GLY A 188 -9.10 -36.69 -32.32
CA GLY A 188 -7.93 -36.43 -31.48
C GLY A 188 -6.83 -35.64 -32.22
N VAL A 189 -6.16 -34.70 -31.54
CA VAL A 189 -5.04 -33.92 -32.13
C VAL A 189 -3.82 -34.82 -32.31
N GLY A 190 -3.29 -34.89 -33.55
CA GLY A 190 -2.09 -35.66 -33.90
C GLY A 190 -2.34 -36.96 -34.71
N GLY A 191 -3.42 -37.04 -35.49
CA GLY A 191 -3.65 -38.15 -36.43
C GLY A 191 -4.37 -39.37 -35.84
N GLY A 192 -4.99 -39.22 -34.67
CA GLY A 192 -5.92 -40.21 -34.10
C GLY A 192 -5.29 -41.48 -33.52
N GLY A 193 -3.97 -41.64 -33.49
CA GLY A 193 -3.33 -42.85 -32.92
C GLY A 193 -3.55 -43.02 -31.42
N ILE A 194 -3.72 -44.26 -30.96
CA ILE A 194 -3.79 -44.60 -29.53
C ILE A 194 -2.50 -44.21 -28.81
N ARG A 195 -2.60 -43.65 -27.59
CA ARG A 195 -1.42 -43.26 -26.79
C ARG A 195 -1.26 -44.17 -25.57
N ARG A 196 -0.01 -44.54 -25.26
CA ARG A 196 0.33 -45.17 -23.98
C ARG A 196 0.08 -44.14 -22.87
N THR A 197 -0.76 -44.46 -21.89
CA THR A 197 -1.05 -43.54 -20.78
C THR A 197 0.11 -43.59 -19.77
N GLU A 198 1.00 -42.59 -19.80
CA GLU A 198 2.00 -42.36 -18.74
C GLU A 198 1.46 -41.37 -17.71
N TYR A 199 1.63 -41.68 -16.42
CA TYR A 199 1.20 -40.84 -15.32
C TYR A 199 2.22 -39.71 -15.09
N TYR A 200 1.79 -38.45 -15.26
CA TYR A 200 2.57 -37.27 -14.88
C TYR A 200 1.93 -36.63 -13.63
N PRO A 201 2.62 -36.60 -12.47
CA PRO A 201 1.99 -36.26 -11.18
C PRO A 201 1.52 -34.82 -11.01
N PHE A 202 1.95 -33.88 -11.87
CA PHE A 202 1.64 -32.45 -11.66
C PHE A 202 1.11 -31.71 -12.89
N ALA A 203 1.69 -31.89 -14.09
CA ALA A 203 1.22 -31.20 -15.31
C ALA A 203 1.87 -31.74 -16.61
N SER A 204 1.19 -31.56 -17.75
CA SER A 204 1.71 -31.87 -19.09
C SER A 204 2.86 -30.92 -19.48
N LYS A 205 3.74 -31.33 -20.42
CA LYS A 205 4.87 -30.50 -20.90
C LYS A 205 4.47 -29.05 -21.30
N PRO A 206 3.38 -28.81 -22.06
CA PRO A 206 2.97 -27.44 -22.39
C PRO A 206 2.54 -26.64 -21.16
N VAL A 207 1.85 -27.26 -20.20
CA VAL A 207 1.42 -26.58 -18.96
C VAL A 207 2.60 -26.18 -18.09
N ARG A 208 3.68 -26.96 -18.06
CA ARG A 208 4.92 -26.59 -17.35
C ARG A 208 5.56 -25.32 -17.92
N TRP A 209 5.54 -25.15 -19.24
CA TRP A 209 6.04 -23.93 -19.89
C TRP A 209 5.18 -22.71 -19.55
N VAL A 210 3.86 -22.86 -19.50
CA VAL A 210 2.93 -21.79 -19.09
C VAL A 210 3.15 -21.39 -17.64
N LEU A 211 3.31 -22.36 -16.72
CA LEU A 211 3.60 -22.09 -15.32
C LEU A 211 4.94 -21.36 -15.13
N ALA A 212 5.99 -21.78 -15.84
CA ALA A 212 7.29 -21.12 -15.78
C ALA A 212 7.22 -19.66 -16.29
N LEU A 213 6.48 -19.42 -17.38
CA LEU A 213 6.27 -18.07 -17.91
C LEU A 213 5.52 -17.18 -16.90
N LEU A 214 4.48 -17.70 -16.25
CA LEU A 214 3.71 -16.95 -15.25
C LEU A 214 4.57 -16.54 -14.05
N VAL A 215 5.41 -17.45 -13.55
CA VAL A 215 6.36 -17.13 -12.47
C VAL A 215 7.34 -16.04 -12.92
N LEU A 216 7.87 -16.13 -14.14
CA LEU A 216 8.77 -15.12 -14.71
C LEU A 216 8.10 -13.74 -14.84
N VAL A 217 6.86 -13.68 -15.31
CA VAL A 217 6.09 -12.42 -15.39
C VAL A 217 5.83 -11.85 -14.01
N SER A 218 5.44 -12.69 -13.04
CA SER A 218 5.15 -12.25 -11.67
C SER A 218 6.40 -11.73 -10.95
N VAL A 219 7.54 -12.40 -11.13
CA VAL A 219 8.84 -11.92 -10.64
C VAL A 219 9.24 -10.62 -11.35
N GLY A 220 9.07 -10.54 -12.67
CA GLY A 220 9.36 -9.34 -13.45
C GLY A 220 8.53 -8.14 -13.01
N GLN A 221 7.24 -8.33 -12.74
CA GLN A 221 6.37 -7.29 -12.18
C GLN A 221 6.81 -6.88 -10.78
N SER A 222 7.14 -7.84 -9.90
CA SER A 222 7.62 -7.55 -8.55
C SER A 222 8.91 -6.72 -8.57
N VAL A 223 9.90 -7.12 -9.38
CA VAL A 223 11.15 -6.37 -9.54
C VAL A 223 10.88 -4.96 -10.07
N LEU A 224 9.99 -4.80 -11.06
CA LEU A 224 9.64 -3.48 -11.57
C LEU A 224 8.99 -2.59 -10.50
N THR A 225 8.09 -3.14 -9.67
CA THR A 225 7.43 -2.42 -8.58
C THR A 225 8.40 -2.00 -7.48
N PHE A 226 9.37 -2.86 -7.12
CA PHE A 226 10.36 -2.53 -6.08
C PHE A 226 11.53 -1.68 -6.58
N THR A 227 11.82 -1.65 -7.88
CA THR A 227 12.92 -0.86 -8.45
C THR A 227 12.47 0.47 -9.04
N ARG A 228 11.19 0.62 -9.42
CA ARG A 228 10.63 1.94 -9.68
C ARG A 228 10.40 2.66 -8.35
N HIS A 229 11.25 3.65 -8.09
CA HIS A 229 10.82 4.80 -7.31
C HIS A 229 9.78 5.53 -8.17
N ASP A 230 8.55 5.04 -8.21
CA ASP A 230 7.45 5.89 -8.65
C ASP A 230 7.47 7.07 -7.67
N ALA A 231 7.76 8.26 -8.20
CA ALA A 231 7.56 9.50 -7.48
C ALA A 231 6.16 9.38 -6.88
N VAL A 232 6.10 9.29 -5.54
CA VAL A 232 4.87 9.34 -4.76
C VAL A 232 4.04 10.40 -5.45
N ALA A 233 2.87 10.03 -5.99
CA ALA A 233 1.98 10.99 -6.63
C ALA A 233 1.95 12.20 -5.71
N ALA A 234 2.41 13.35 -6.22
CA ALA A 234 2.66 14.52 -5.39
C ALA A 234 1.43 14.69 -4.48
N PRO A 235 1.60 14.80 -3.15
CA PRO A 235 0.47 15.01 -2.25
C PRO A 235 -0.49 16.03 -2.87
N LEU A 236 -1.81 15.83 -2.72
CA LEU A 236 -2.88 16.65 -3.33
C LEU A 236 -2.69 18.19 -3.17
N ASP A 237 -1.76 18.60 -2.31
CA ASP A 237 -1.41 19.97 -1.97
C ASP A 237 -0.21 20.54 -2.73
N CYS A 238 0.51 19.76 -3.56
CA CYS A 238 1.67 20.28 -4.27
C CYS A 238 1.30 21.22 -5.42
N ALA A 239 2.02 22.33 -5.50
CA ALA A 239 2.01 23.28 -6.61
C ALA A 239 3.45 23.68 -6.96
N SER A 240 3.68 24.11 -8.20
CA SER A 240 5.00 24.55 -8.67
C SER A 240 5.18 26.06 -8.52
N GLY A 241 6.42 26.51 -8.36
CA GLY A 241 6.78 27.94 -8.38
C GLY A 241 7.55 28.37 -7.14
N THR A 242 7.51 29.67 -6.85
CA THR A 242 8.18 30.27 -5.69
C THR A 242 7.15 30.93 -4.78
N LEU A 243 7.19 30.60 -3.49
CA LEU A 243 6.35 31.19 -2.45
C LEU A 243 7.20 32.05 -1.53
N THR A 244 6.83 33.32 -1.42
CA THR A 244 7.46 34.29 -0.52
C THR A 244 6.69 34.31 0.79
N LEU A 245 7.39 34.10 1.90
CA LEU A 245 6.81 34.15 3.24
C LEU A 245 7.26 35.41 3.96
N SER A 246 6.42 35.94 4.85
CA SER A 246 6.81 37.05 5.72
C SER A 246 6.02 37.10 7.02
N GLY A 247 6.44 37.96 7.96
CA GLY A 247 5.61 38.36 9.10
C GLY A 247 6.12 37.89 10.47
N SER A 248 5.23 37.25 11.23
CA SER A 248 5.37 36.81 12.62
C SER A 248 6.70 36.12 12.91
N THR A 249 7.50 36.71 13.81
CA THR A 249 8.72 36.06 14.32
C THR A 249 8.39 34.96 15.33
N ALA A 250 7.25 35.10 16.01
CA ALA A 250 6.72 34.15 16.97
C ALA A 250 6.51 32.78 16.34
N PHE A 251 5.93 32.78 15.14
CA PHE A 251 5.57 31.56 14.41
C PHE A 251 6.63 31.15 13.39
N ALA A 252 7.72 31.90 13.26
CA ALA A 252 8.77 31.65 12.30
C ALA A 252 9.40 30.24 12.40
N PRO A 253 9.67 29.67 13.61
CA PRO A 253 10.18 28.30 13.72
C PRO A 253 9.23 27.27 13.08
N VAL A 254 7.93 27.38 13.34
CA VAL A 254 6.89 26.49 12.81
C VAL A 254 6.84 26.57 11.29
N VAL A 255 6.79 27.79 10.75
CA VAL A 255 6.70 28.01 9.30
C VAL A 255 7.96 27.54 8.58
N LYS A 256 9.14 27.68 9.20
CA LYS A 256 10.41 27.19 8.66
C LYS A 256 10.41 25.68 8.52
N ASP A 257 10.05 24.94 9.57
CA ASP A 257 9.99 23.48 9.52
C ASP A 257 8.91 23.00 8.53
N ALA A 258 7.72 23.63 8.56
CA ALA A 258 6.65 23.34 7.62
C ALA A 258 7.07 23.56 6.16
N ALA A 259 7.78 24.66 5.86
CA ALA A 259 8.29 24.94 4.52
C ALA A 259 9.37 23.94 4.09
N GLU A 260 10.27 23.54 4.99
CA GLU A 260 11.28 22.52 4.72
C GLU A 260 10.64 21.16 4.40
N GLN A 261 9.67 20.73 5.21
CA GLN A 261 8.96 19.47 4.98
C GLN A 261 8.09 19.50 3.72
N TYR A 262 7.44 20.62 3.45
CA TYR A 262 6.65 20.81 2.24
C TYR A 262 7.51 20.77 0.97
N THR A 263 8.65 21.46 0.94
CA THR A 263 9.56 21.44 -0.23
C THR A 263 10.26 20.09 -0.43
N LYS A 264 10.50 19.32 0.63
CA LYS A 264 10.93 17.91 0.52
C LYS A 264 9.88 17.04 -0.16
N SER A 265 8.60 17.29 0.11
CA SER A 265 7.48 16.51 -0.41
C SER A 265 7.01 16.97 -1.80
N CYS A 266 7.24 18.25 -2.13
CA CYS A 266 6.84 18.91 -3.37
C CYS A 266 8.10 19.46 -4.09
N PRO A 267 8.79 18.65 -4.92
CA PRO A 267 10.09 19.02 -5.48
C PRO A 267 10.06 20.22 -6.45
N ASP A 268 8.89 20.55 -6.99
CA ASP A 268 8.68 21.71 -7.88
C ASP A 268 8.36 23.02 -7.10
N ALA A 269 8.20 22.94 -5.78
CA ALA A 269 7.98 24.09 -4.91
C ALA A 269 9.30 24.69 -4.43
N ARG A 270 9.38 26.02 -4.41
CA ARG A 270 10.51 26.76 -3.84
C ARG A 270 10.01 27.74 -2.80
N ILE A 271 10.56 27.65 -1.59
CA ILE A 271 10.24 28.56 -0.48
C ILE A 271 11.57 29.07 0.08
N PRO A 272 12.17 30.12 -0.51
CA PRO A 272 13.41 30.66 -0.01
C PRO A 272 13.18 31.30 1.37
N ILE A 273 13.92 30.84 2.36
CA ILE A 273 13.92 31.41 3.71
C ILE A 273 15.33 31.93 4.03
N THR A 274 15.39 33.19 4.37
CA THR A 274 16.59 33.97 4.72
C THR A 274 16.40 34.60 6.11
N GLY A 275 17.44 35.23 6.65
CA GLY A 275 17.40 35.84 7.98
C GLY A 275 16.37 36.97 8.10
N ASP A 276 16.03 37.63 6.99
CA ASP A 276 15.11 38.75 6.87
C ASP A 276 13.69 38.36 6.44
N THR A 277 13.39 37.06 6.29
CA THR A 277 12.06 36.58 5.90
C THR A 277 10.98 36.94 6.95
N PHE A 278 11.27 36.71 8.23
CA PHE A 278 10.33 36.98 9.33
C PHE A 278 10.87 38.10 10.20
N GLN A 279 10.31 39.30 10.07
CA GLN A 279 10.75 40.51 10.79
C GLN A 279 9.74 40.96 11.84
N SER A 280 8.50 41.21 11.41
CA SER A 280 7.40 41.54 12.31
C SER A 280 6.06 41.30 11.63
N SER A 281 5.03 41.04 12.42
CA SER A 281 3.66 40.86 11.95
C SER A 281 3.13 42.11 11.25
N VAL A 282 3.39 43.30 11.81
CA VAL A 282 2.89 44.56 11.23
C VAL A 282 3.58 44.93 9.91
N SER A 283 4.90 44.73 9.80
CA SER A 283 5.63 44.99 8.55
C SER A 283 5.24 43.99 7.48
N GLY A 284 5.18 42.69 7.81
CA GLY A 284 4.74 41.67 6.85
C GLY A 284 3.34 41.96 6.29
N LEU A 285 2.41 42.40 7.14
CA LEU A 285 1.07 42.81 6.69
C LEU A 285 1.09 44.05 5.80
N ALA A 286 2.00 45.00 6.05
CA ALA A 286 2.18 46.16 5.18
C ALA A 286 2.73 45.75 3.81
N ASP A 287 3.74 44.89 3.79
CA ASP A 287 4.40 44.42 2.57
C ASP A 287 3.43 43.62 1.67
N LEU A 288 2.58 42.78 2.28
CA LEU A 288 1.56 42.02 1.56
C LEU A 288 0.49 42.94 0.94
N ASP A 289 0.03 43.94 1.69
CA ASP A 289 -0.95 44.91 1.21
C ASP A 289 -0.37 45.76 0.06
N GLU A 290 0.86 46.27 0.21
CA GLU A 290 1.56 47.01 -0.85
C GLU A 290 1.74 46.15 -2.11
N ALA A 291 2.16 44.90 -1.95
CA ALA A 291 2.33 43.98 -3.08
C ALA A 291 1.01 43.75 -3.85
N GLY A 292 -0.10 43.57 -3.14
CA GLY A 292 -1.40 43.36 -3.76
C GLY A 292 -1.94 44.61 -4.45
N LEU A 293 -1.75 45.79 -3.85
CA LEU A 293 -2.09 47.08 -4.47
C LEU A 293 -1.30 47.29 -5.77
N LYS A 294 -0.01 46.92 -5.77
CA LYS A 294 0.86 47.00 -6.96
C LYS A 294 0.44 46.04 -8.06
N ALA A 295 -0.09 44.87 -7.71
CA ALA A 295 -0.57 43.87 -8.66
C ALA A 295 -1.87 44.28 -9.39
N LYS A 296 -2.59 45.30 -8.89
CA LYS A 296 -3.83 45.83 -9.51
C LYS A 296 -4.87 44.75 -9.82
N LEU A 297 -5.02 43.80 -8.90
CA LEU A 297 -5.99 42.71 -9.00
C LEU A 297 -7.43 43.26 -8.95
N THR A 298 -8.37 42.55 -9.57
CA THR A 298 -9.79 42.95 -9.63
C THR A 298 -10.68 41.88 -9.02
N GLY A 299 -11.79 42.30 -8.41
CA GLY A 299 -12.73 41.38 -7.76
C GLY A 299 -12.13 40.69 -6.55
N SER A 300 -12.40 39.39 -6.40
CA SER A 300 -11.89 38.56 -5.30
C SER A 300 -10.53 37.93 -5.60
N GLN A 301 -9.90 38.19 -6.74
CA GLN A 301 -8.63 37.58 -7.11
C GLN A 301 -7.50 38.02 -6.18
N GLY A 302 -6.68 37.05 -5.78
CA GLY A 302 -5.57 37.25 -4.86
C GLY A 302 -4.22 36.85 -5.42
N LEU A 303 -3.18 37.15 -4.64
CA LEU A 303 -1.81 36.76 -4.93
C LEU A 303 -1.61 35.27 -4.61
N GLY A 304 -1.04 34.52 -5.55
CA GLY A 304 -0.74 33.09 -5.40
C GLY A 304 0.69 32.75 -4.99
N ASP A 305 1.55 33.77 -4.88
CA ASP A 305 3.01 33.63 -4.73
C ASP A 305 3.52 34.08 -3.35
N ARG A 306 2.63 34.45 -2.43
CA ARG A 306 3.03 34.94 -1.11
C ARG A 306 1.99 34.75 -0.01
N LEU A 307 2.48 34.62 1.21
CA LEU A 307 1.70 34.53 2.44
C LEU A 307 2.39 35.30 3.55
N THR A 308 1.61 35.94 4.42
CA THR A 308 2.12 36.64 5.59
C THR A 308 1.52 36.07 6.86
N PHE A 309 2.37 35.71 7.82
CA PHE A 309 1.98 35.23 9.13
C PHE A 309 1.86 36.39 10.11
N SER A 310 0.86 36.38 10.97
CA SER A 310 0.65 37.40 12.01
C SER A 310 0.00 36.77 13.25
N ASP A 311 0.69 36.90 14.38
CA ASP A 311 0.26 36.61 15.74
C ASP A 311 -0.68 37.71 16.25
N GLY A 312 -1.80 37.87 15.56
CA GLY A 312 -2.82 38.86 15.85
C GLY A 312 -3.53 39.41 14.60
N PRO A 313 -4.63 40.15 14.80
CA PRO A 313 -5.45 40.64 13.70
C PRO A 313 -4.75 41.76 12.91
N LYS A 314 -4.99 41.79 11.59
CA LYS A 314 -4.47 42.81 10.66
C LYS A 314 -4.91 44.27 10.92
N GLY A 315 -5.94 44.46 11.75
CA GLY A 315 -6.67 45.72 11.92
C GLY A 315 -7.53 46.13 10.71
N ASP A 316 -8.18 47.29 10.80
CA ASP A 316 -9.18 47.73 9.82
C ASP A 316 -8.58 48.39 8.58
N ARG A 317 -7.30 48.76 8.61
CA ARG A 317 -6.65 49.56 7.55
C ARG A 317 -6.37 48.79 6.25
N ARG A 318 -6.52 47.46 6.26
CA ARG A 318 -6.13 46.56 5.16
C ARG A 318 -7.28 45.64 4.76
N PRO A 319 -8.35 46.14 4.11
CA PRO A 319 -9.57 45.38 3.88
C PRO A 319 -9.40 44.22 2.88
N GLN A 320 -8.37 44.27 2.02
CA GLN A 320 -8.12 43.22 1.01
C GLN A 320 -7.29 42.04 1.55
N LEU A 321 -6.73 42.16 2.76
CA LEU A 321 -6.05 41.05 3.40
C LEU A 321 -7.08 40.12 4.06
N LEU A 322 -7.12 38.87 3.60
CA LEU A 322 -8.05 37.87 4.09
C LEU A 322 -7.37 36.99 5.13
N PRO A 323 -7.91 36.87 6.35
CA PRO A 323 -7.34 36.01 7.39
C PRO A 323 -7.60 34.53 7.09
N ARG A 324 -6.61 33.68 7.35
CA ARG A 324 -6.73 32.23 7.48
C ARG A 324 -6.19 31.82 8.86
N PRO A 325 -7.04 31.52 9.85
CA PRO A 325 -6.56 31.05 11.15
C PRO A 325 -5.78 29.74 10.99
N VAL A 326 -4.56 29.68 11.53
CA VAL A 326 -3.67 28.50 11.41
C VAL A 326 -3.47 27.81 12.74
N ALA A 327 -3.09 28.56 13.78
CA ALA A 327 -2.84 28.01 15.11
C ALA A 327 -3.31 28.95 16.23
N LEU A 328 -3.59 28.36 17.39
CA LEU A 328 -3.70 29.07 18.67
C LEU A 328 -2.33 29.01 19.35
N LEU A 329 -1.73 30.19 19.53
CA LEU A 329 -0.44 30.38 20.17
C LEU A 329 -0.63 30.69 21.64
N LEU A 330 0.22 30.08 22.47
CA LEU A 330 0.37 30.42 23.87
C LEU A 330 1.65 31.20 24.08
N PHE A 331 1.57 32.25 24.87
CA PHE A 331 2.76 33.00 25.29
C PHE A 331 2.95 32.89 26.79
N THR A 332 4.17 33.14 27.23
CA THR A 332 4.58 33.08 28.63
C THR A 332 5.45 34.28 28.96
N LEU A 333 5.44 34.64 30.24
CA LEU A 333 6.50 35.45 30.81
C LEU A 333 7.74 34.59 30.99
N VAL A 334 8.91 35.18 30.73
CA VAL A 334 10.22 34.56 30.95
C VAL A 334 11.07 35.47 31.80
N VAL A 335 11.77 34.90 32.77
CA VAL A 335 12.72 35.61 33.62
C VAL A 335 14.10 34.99 33.54
N ASN A 336 15.12 35.81 33.81
CA ASN A 336 16.42 35.29 34.15
C ASN A 336 16.34 34.49 35.46
N LYS A 337 17.02 33.34 35.56
CA LYS A 337 17.04 32.49 36.77
C LYS A 337 17.42 33.25 38.05
N ASP A 338 18.22 34.31 37.93
CA ASP A 338 18.66 35.12 39.07
C ASP A 338 17.53 35.99 39.66
N ALA A 339 16.38 36.12 38.97
CA ALA A 339 15.19 36.77 39.51
C ALA A 339 14.60 36.01 40.72
N GLY A 340 14.76 34.69 40.77
CA GLY A 340 14.29 33.87 41.90
C GLY A 340 12.77 33.80 42.06
N VAL A 341 12.00 34.10 41.02
CA VAL A 341 10.53 34.07 41.02
C VAL A 341 10.00 32.96 40.11
N GLN A 342 8.85 32.37 40.46
CA GLN A 342 8.22 31.31 39.66
C GLN A 342 6.76 31.62 39.28
N ASP A 343 6.17 32.62 39.92
CA ASP A 343 4.77 32.98 39.78
C ASP A 343 4.61 34.48 40.02
N LEU A 344 3.82 35.14 39.20
CA LEU A 344 3.47 36.55 39.34
C LEU A 344 1.96 36.70 39.17
N THR A 345 1.34 37.54 39.98
CA THR A 345 -0.05 37.93 39.74
C THR A 345 -0.14 38.92 38.58
N LEU A 346 -1.29 38.99 37.90
CA LEU A 346 -1.50 40.00 36.85
C LEU A 346 -1.28 41.43 37.37
N ASP A 347 -1.67 41.74 38.61
CA ASP A 347 -1.41 43.03 39.24
C ASP A 347 0.10 43.29 39.40
N GLN A 348 0.86 42.28 39.85
CA GLN A 348 2.31 42.40 39.97
C GLN A 348 2.95 42.64 38.61
N VAL A 349 2.56 41.90 37.57
CA VAL A 349 3.07 42.11 36.19
C VAL A 349 2.81 43.54 35.74
N ARG A 350 1.58 44.05 35.88
CA ARG A 350 1.24 45.43 35.49
C ARG A 350 2.03 46.47 36.27
N ARG A 351 2.19 46.27 37.58
CA ARG A 351 2.96 47.17 38.45
C ARG A 351 4.46 47.15 38.15
N ILE A 352 5.00 45.99 37.77
CA ILE A 352 6.38 45.87 37.28
C ILE A 352 6.51 46.69 35.99
N TYR A 353 5.67 46.44 34.99
CA TYR A 353 5.73 47.18 33.72
C TYR A 353 5.46 48.68 33.88
N ALA A 354 4.66 49.09 34.87
CA ALA A 354 4.42 50.50 35.20
C ALA A 354 5.55 51.14 36.04
N GLY A 355 6.62 50.41 36.40
CA GLY A 355 7.72 50.90 37.22
C GLY A 355 7.38 51.14 38.70
N LYS A 356 6.26 50.60 39.18
CA LYS A 356 5.86 50.64 40.61
C LYS A 356 6.53 49.54 41.44
N ILE A 357 6.94 48.47 40.77
CA ILE A 357 7.77 47.39 41.31
C ILE A 357 9.02 47.37 40.44
N THR A 358 10.18 47.59 41.06
CA THR A 358 11.45 47.81 40.39
C THR A 358 12.53 46.80 40.79
N ASN A 359 12.28 46.00 41.84
CA ASN A 359 13.18 44.96 42.33
C ASN A 359 12.39 43.68 42.66
N TRP A 360 12.96 42.53 42.35
CA TRP A 360 12.33 41.22 42.53
C TRP A 360 12.00 40.88 44.00
N SER A 361 12.74 41.42 44.98
CA SER A 361 12.46 41.27 46.41
C SER A 361 11.10 41.80 46.84
N GLN A 362 10.53 42.74 46.08
CA GLN A 362 9.18 43.28 46.31
C GLN A 362 8.06 42.29 45.95
N VAL A 363 8.39 41.20 45.24
CA VAL A 363 7.48 40.14 44.81
C VAL A 363 8.00 38.75 45.17
N ASN A 364 8.70 38.65 46.32
CA ASN A 364 9.26 37.40 46.86
C ASN A 364 10.34 36.73 46.00
N GLY A 365 10.97 37.46 45.08
CA GLY A 365 12.16 37.03 44.37
C GLY A 365 13.46 37.42 45.08
N ASN A 366 14.58 37.28 44.39
CA ASN A 366 15.90 37.68 44.89
C ASN A 366 16.04 39.21 44.96
N ASP A 367 17.00 39.70 45.74
CA ASP A 367 17.32 41.13 45.77
C ASP A 367 18.15 41.53 44.54
N VAL A 368 17.45 41.74 43.42
CA VAL A 368 18.03 42.13 42.12
C VAL A 368 17.07 43.12 41.44
N PRO A 369 17.57 44.21 40.84
CA PRO A 369 16.76 45.09 40.00
C PRO A 369 16.07 44.33 38.85
N ILE A 370 14.89 44.80 38.46
CA ILE A 370 14.16 44.24 37.32
C ILE A 370 14.61 44.93 36.04
N HIS A 371 14.96 44.17 35.02
CA HIS A 371 15.21 44.69 33.67
C HIS A 371 14.15 44.21 32.69
N LEU A 372 13.38 45.13 32.12
CA LEU A 372 12.39 44.79 31.11
C LEU A 372 13.03 44.65 29.74
N VAL A 373 12.92 43.46 29.17
CA VAL A 373 13.26 43.20 27.77
C VAL A 373 11.96 43.05 27.00
N SER A 374 11.69 44.01 26.12
CA SER A 374 10.47 44.06 25.32
C SER A 374 10.78 43.88 23.84
N ARG A 375 9.76 43.68 23.02
CA ARG A 375 9.90 43.74 21.55
C ARG A 375 9.66 45.15 21.02
N HIS A 376 10.23 45.49 19.87
CA HIS A 376 9.95 46.76 19.19
C HIS A 376 8.47 46.90 18.78
N PRO A 377 7.99 48.15 18.56
CA PRO A 377 6.67 48.39 17.99
C PRO A 377 6.52 47.67 16.64
N GLY A 378 5.41 46.95 16.46
CA GLY A 378 5.14 46.13 15.26
C GLY A 378 5.20 44.62 15.50
N SER A 379 5.73 44.18 16.65
CA SER A 379 5.58 42.80 17.13
C SER A 379 4.12 42.51 17.52
N GLY A 380 3.54 41.42 17.00
CA GLY A 380 2.22 40.98 17.46
C GLY A 380 2.26 40.32 18.83
N THR A 381 3.37 39.64 19.21
CA THR A 381 3.62 39.17 20.58
C THR A 381 3.48 40.30 21.60
N ARG A 382 4.10 41.46 21.30
CA ARG A 382 3.98 42.68 22.12
C ARG A 382 2.56 43.23 22.12
N THR A 383 1.96 43.34 20.94
CA THR A 383 0.58 43.87 20.81
C THR A 383 -0.39 43.04 21.65
N THR A 384 -0.24 41.72 21.60
CA THR A 384 -1.02 40.76 22.40
C THR A 384 -0.71 40.90 23.89
N PHE A 385 0.56 41.07 24.28
CA PHE A 385 0.93 41.30 25.69
C PHE A 385 0.28 42.56 26.26
N GLU A 386 0.37 43.67 25.52
CA GLU A 386 -0.20 44.96 25.91
C GLU A 386 -1.74 44.89 26.02
N ASP A 387 -2.41 44.19 25.09
CA ASP A 387 -3.87 44.01 25.11
C ASP A 387 -4.35 43.05 26.21
N LYS A 388 -3.78 41.83 26.24
CA LYS A 388 -4.31 40.74 27.06
C LYS A 388 -3.81 40.78 28.50
N VAL A 389 -2.54 41.10 28.71
CA VAL A 389 -1.90 41.07 30.03
C VAL A 389 -1.94 42.45 30.68
N LEU A 390 -1.46 43.48 29.97
CA LEU A 390 -1.42 44.84 30.50
C LEU A 390 -2.77 45.56 30.44
N LYS A 391 -3.75 45.07 29.66
CA LYS A 391 -5.07 45.70 29.49
C LYS A 391 -4.99 47.18 29.09
N GLY A 392 -4.02 47.50 28.24
CA GLY A 392 -3.78 48.87 27.76
C GLY A 392 -3.08 49.80 28.76
N GLU A 393 -2.65 49.30 29.92
CA GLU A 393 -1.79 50.06 30.83
C GLU A 393 -0.44 50.36 30.19
N LYS A 394 0.07 51.58 30.40
CA LYS A 394 1.34 52.00 29.81
C LYS A 394 2.51 51.31 30.50
N SER A 395 3.34 50.63 29.70
CA SER A 395 4.67 50.21 30.11
C SER A 395 5.58 51.42 30.33
N LEU A 396 6.64 51.22 31.12
CA LEU A 396 7.80 52.09 31.20
C LEU A 396 8.27 52.45 29.80
N VAL A 397 8.69 53.70 29.61
CA VAL A 397 9.41 54.11 28.40
C VAL A 397 10.72 53.34 28.27
N VAL A 398 11.21 53.18 27.05
CA VAL A 398 12.58 52.67 26.84
C VAL A 398 13.56 53.57 27.60
N THR A 399 14.42 52.98 28.43
CA THR A 399 15.42 53.72 29.20
C THR A 399 16.79 53.72 28.54
N VAL A 400 17.07 52.70 27.73
CA VAL A 400 18.31 52.53 26.96
C VAL A 400 18.01 51.94 25.60
N ASP A 401 18.73 52.38 24.57
CA ASP A 401 18.51 51.91 23.19
C ASP A 401 19.10 50.51 22.97
N ASP A 402 20.31 50.25 23.47
CA ASP A 402 20.93 48.92 23.47
C ASP A 402 20.68 48.21 24.81
N CYS A 403 20.21 46.98 24.77
CA CYS A 403 20.03 46.15 25.96
C CYS A 403 21.34 45.91 26.74
N ALA A 404 22.51 45.99 26.09
CA ALA A 404 23.81 45.90 26.75
C ALA A 404 24.09 47.09 27.68
N ASP A 405 23.42 48.23 27.48
CA ASP A 405 23.61 49.46 28.26
C ASP A 405 22.71 49.52 29.51
N LEU A 406 21.93 48.48 29.79
CA LEU A 406 21.14 48.39 31.02
C LEU A 406 22.06 48.44 32.25
N ASP A 407 21.85 49.43 33.12
CA ASP A 407 22.61 49.58 34.36
C ASP A 407 22.22 48.48 35.35
N PRO A 408 23.14 47.56 35.72
CA PRO A 408 22.83 46.41 36.57
C PRO A 408 22.37 46.77 38.00
N ALA A 409 22.51 48.03 38.42
CA ALA A 409 22.08 48.50 39.73
C ALA A 409 20.68 49.14 39.74
N THR A 410 20.09 49.42 38.58
CA THR A 410 18.83 50.17 38.49
C THR A 410 17.80 49.51 37.58
N TYR A 411 16.54 49.80 37.83
CA TYR A 411 15.44 49.33 37.00
C TYR A 411 15.48 50.00 35.63
N GLY A 412 15.31 49.22 34.56
CA GLY A 412 15.40 49.72 33.19
C GLY A 412 14.61 48.90 32.18
N ARG A 413 14.46 49.43 30.97
CA ARG A 413 13.81 48.79 29.84
C ARG A 413 14.60 49.01 28.55
N CYS A 414 14.77 47.94 27.79
CA CYS A 414 15.28 47.96 26.42
C CYS A 414 14.33 47.20 25.48
N GLU A 415 14.59 47.24 24.17
CA GLU A 415 13.78 46.55 23.17
C GLU A 415 14.65 45.68 22.24
N THR A 416 14.08 44.60 21.71
CA THR A 416 14.73 43.68 20.77
C THR A 416 13.87 43.42 19.53
N ASP A 417 14.53 42.99 18.45
CA ASP A 417 13.89 42.79 17.14
C ASP A 417 13.09 41.49 17.03
N SER A 418 13.53 40.39 17.66
CA SER A 418 12.96 39.05 17.47
C SER A 418 12.67 38.32 18.78
N THR A 419 11.86 37.26 18.70
CA THR A 419 11.63 36.34 19.82
C THR A 419 12.95 35.75 20.32
N SER A 420 13.80 35.25 19.41
CA SER A 420 15.09 34.67 19.77
C SER A 420 16.00 35.69 20.47
N ALA A 421 16.10 36.91 19.95
CA ALA A 421 16.91 37.97 20.55
C ALA A 421 16.40 38.36 21.94
N LEU A 422 15.08 38.38 22.15
CA LEU A 422 14.50 38.59 23.47
C LEU A 422 14.90 37.48 24.44
N LEU A 423 14.74 36.21 24.06
CA LEU A 423 15.08 35.08 24.93
C LEU A 423 16.57 35.06 25.29
N ASP A 424 17.44 35.31 24.31
CA ASP A 424 18.90 35.40 24.52
C ASP A 424 19.24 36.55 25.49
N THR A 425 18.62 37.72 25.29
CA THR A 425 18.84 38.89 26.15
C THR A 425 18.35 38.63 27.57
N VAL A 426 17.16 38.05 27.75
CA VAL A 426 16.65 37.70 29.09
C VAL A 426 17.56 36.68 29.77
N GLY A 427 18.07 35.69 29.03
CA GLY A 427 18.99 34.69 29.56
C GLY A 427 20.36 35.26 29.96
N ALA A 428 20.85 36.27 29.24
CA ALA A 428 22.13 36.91 29.52
C ALA A 428 22.07 38.01 30.59
N THR A 429 20.90 38.66 30.74
CA THR A 429 20.75 39.82 31.63
C THR A 429 20.18 39.40 32.98
N ARG A 430 21.02 39.48 34.02
CA ARG A 430 20.65 39.21 35.42
C ARG A 430 19.42 40.03 35.81
N GLY A 431 18.39 39.41 36.37
CA GLY A 431 17.16 40.09 36.79
C GLY A 431 16.21 40.49 35.65
N ALA A 432 16.46 40.08 34.41
CA ALA A 432 15.59 40.40 33.30
C ALA A 432 14.23 39.69 33.35
N LEU A 433 13.21 40.39 32.84
CA LEU A 433 11.86 39.92 32.55
C LEU A 433 11.53 40.24 31.10
N GLY A 434 11.01 39.25 30.38
CA GLY A 434 10.45 39.42 29.06
C GLY A 434 9.28 38.48 28.83
N TYR A 435 8.92 38.28 27.57
CA TYR A 435 7.84 37.41 27.15
C TYR A 435 8.16 36.74 25.81
N SER A 436 7.64 35.55 25.59
CA SER A 436 7.85 34.76 24.38
C SER A 436 6.75 33.71 24.24
N GLU A 437 6.67 33.10 23.07
CA GLU A 437 5.92 31.90 22.78
C GLU A 437 6.32 30.77 23.75
N ALA A 438 5.32 30.05 24.26
CA ALA A 438 5.54 29.06 25.32
C ALA A 438 6.46 27.91 24.85
N GLY A 439 6.36 27.50 23.59
CA GLY A 439 7.22 26.48 22.98
C GLY A 439 8.69 26.91 22.91
N ASP A 440 8.96 28.09 22.36
CA ASP A 440 10.32 28.64 22.24
C ASP A 440 10.95 28.83 23.64
N ALA A 441 10.19 29.38 24.58
CA ALA A 441 10.64 29.51 25.96
C ALA A 441 10.93 28.18 26.65
N ALA A 442 10.16 27.12 26.35
CA ALA A 442 10.36 25.78 26.93
C ALA A 442 11.61 25.07 26.40
N THR A 443 12.07 25.42 25.20
CA THR A 443 13.31 24.87 24.60
C THR A 443 14.57 25.66 24.96
N SER A 444 14.41 26.89 25.47
CA SER A 444 15.52 27.73 25.91
C SER A 444 16.01 27.33 27.30
N THR A 445 17.31 27.04 27.42
CA THR A 445 17.91 26.58 28.69
C THR A 445 18.30 27.71 29.65
N ASN A 446 18.31 28.96 29.17
CA ASN A 446 18.88 30.10 29.91
C ASN A 446 17.82 31.01 30.54
N VAL A 447 16.55 30.73 30.29
CA VAL A 447 15.42 31.48 30.85
C VAL A 447 14.51 30.54 31.64
N GLN A 448 13.69 31.11 32.51
CA GLN A 448 12.69 30.40 33.28
C GLN A 448 11.29 30.94 32.97
N GLN A 449 10.37 30.05 32.63
CA GLN A 449 8.95 30.41 32.46
C GLN A 449 8.31 30.75 33.81
N VAL A 450 7.50 31.80 33.83
CA VAL A 450 6.81 32.29 35.02
C VAL A 450 5.31 32.06 34.88
N ARG A 451 4.70 31.50 35.94
CA ARG A 451 3.24 31.35 36.03
C ARG A 451 2.56 32.71 36.20
N ILE A 452 1.34 32.81 35.71
CA ILE A 452 0.48 33.99 35.88
C ILE A 452 -0.70 33.59 36.74
N ASP A 453 -0.86 34.25 37.89
CA ASP A 453 -1.91 33.94 38.88
C ASP A 453 -1.96 32.44 39.27
N GLY A 454 -0.80 31.77 39.35
CA GLY A 454 -0.67 30.35 39.65
C GLY A 454 -0.82 29.42 38.45
N TYR A 455 -1.19 29.92 37.26
CA TYR A 455 -1.41 29.11 36.05
C TYR A 455 -0.17 29.10 35.14
N GLN A 456 0.18 27.92 34.64
CA GLN A 456 1.17 27.75 33.58
C GLN A 456 0.56 28.06 32.21
N ALA A 457 1.40 28.50 31.26
CA ALA A 457 1.04 28.70 29.87
C ALA A 457 0.71 27.36 29.19
N THR A 458 -0.53 26.91 29.34
CA THR A 458 -1.01 25.62 28.82
C THR A 458 -2.31 25.82 28.06
N LEU A 459 -2.58 24.93 27.10
CA LEU A 459 -3.78 25.00 26.27
C LEU A 459 -5.04 24.80 27.12
N ALA A 460 -4.97 23.91 28.11
CA ALA A 460 -6.05 23.69 29.08
C ALA A 460 -6.35 24.97 29.88
N GLY A 461 -5.32 25.66 30.39
CA GLY A 461 -5.50 26.91 31.11
C GLY A 461 -6.12 28.02 30.25
N ALA A 462 -5.81 28.06 28.95
CA ALA A 462 -6.46 28.98 28.02
C ALA A 462 -7.93 28.62 27.76
N ASP A 463 -8.25 27.33 27.59
CA ASP A 463 -9.63 26.82 27.42
C ASP A 463 -10.50 27.02 28.67
N GLU A 464 -9.90 26.99 29.86
CA GLU A 464 -10.60 27.26 31.12
C GLU A 464 -10.76 28.77 31.39
N GLY A 465 -10.20 29.64 30.53
CA GLY A 465 -10.18 31.09 30.73
C GLY A 465 -9.28 31.55 31.88
N ALA A 466 -8.53 30.64 32.49
CA ALA A 466 -7.65 30.90 33.62
C ALA A 466 -6.32 31.53 33.22
N TYR A 467 -5.85 31.27 31.99
CA TYR A 467 -4.60 31.81 31.46
C TYR A 467 -4.85 32.82 30.33
N PRO A 468 -4.50 34.11 30.50
CA PRO A 468 -4.96 35.17 29.61
C PRO A 468 -4.07 35.40 28.38
N TYR A 469 -2.85 34.86 28.37
CA TYR A 469 -1.83 35.27 27.40
C TYR A 469 -1.71 34.30 26.22
N TRP A 470 -2.63 34.46 25.27
CA TRP A 470 -2.72 33.65 24.05
C TRP A 470 -3.17 34.53 22.86
N GLN A 471 -2.95 34.05 21.64
CA GLN A 471 -3.42 34.70 20.41
C GLN A 471 -3.66 33.70 19.29
N THR A 472 -4.50 34.07 18.33
CA THR A 472 -4.62 33.35 17.06
C THR A 472 -3.51 33.80 16.10
N GLU A 473 -2.77 32.83 15.57
CA GLU A 473 -1.90 33.04 14.42
C GLU A 473 -2.69 32.91 13.11
N TYR A 474 -2.54 33.91 12.26
CA TYR A 474 -3.20 33.97 10.96
C TYR A 474 -2.17 33.92 9.83
N ALA A 475 -2.43 33.09 8.82
CA ALA A 475 -1.85 33.25 7.51
C ALA A 475 -2.74 34.18 6.67
N TYR A 476 -2.25 35.36 6.35
CA TYR A 476 -2.92 36.34 5.51
C TYR A 476 -2.58 36.14 4.04
N THR A 477 -3.62 36.21 3.21
CA THR A 477 -3.52 36.36 1.75
C THR A 477 -3.99 37.76 1.37
N TYR A 478 -3.50 38.30 0.25
CA TYR A 478 -4.18 39.41 -0.41
C TYR A 478 -5.19 38.81 -1.38
N GLY A 479 -6.49 39.05 -1.19
CA GLY A 479 -7.56 38.40 -1.97
C GLY A 479 -7.58 36.87 -1.84
N GLU A 480 -8.36 36.19 -2.69
CA GLU A 480 -8.39 34.72 -2.77
C GLU A 480 -7.28 34.21 -3.72
N PRO A 481 -6.28 33.47 -3.23
CA PRO A 481 -5.22 32.94 -4.08
C PRO A 481 -5.81 31.95 -5.11
N PRO A 482 -5.27 31.87 -6.34
CA PRO A 482 -5.66 30.84 -7.30
C PRO A 482 -5.53 29.45 -6.67
N ALA A 483 -6.49 28.55 -6.92
CA ALA A 483 -6.58 27.27 -6.22
C ALA A 483 -5.37 26.35 -6.46
N ASP A 484 -4.75 26.48 -7.63
CA ASP A 484 -3.55 25.80 -8.11
C ASP A 484 -2.24 26.52 -7.76
N SER A 485 -2.32 27.65 -7.04
CA SER A 485 -1.14 28.41 -6.63
C SER A 485 -0.40 27.79 -5.45
N LEU A 486 0.86 28.16 -5.31
CA LEU A 486 1.71 27.70 -4.22
C LEU A 486 1.25 28.20 -2.85
N ALA A 487 0.70 29.41 -2.77
CA ALA A 487 0.08 29.93 -1.55
C ALA A 487 -1.12 29.06 -1.13
N ALA A 488 -2.00 28.70 -2.06
CA ALA A 488 -3.15 27.84 -1.77
C ALA A 488 -2.72 26.41 -1.37
N GLY A 489 -1.72 25.85 -2.06
CA GLY A 489 -1.14 24.55 -1.73
C GLY A 489 -0.52 24.52 -0.33
N PHE A 490 0.29 25.52 0.01
CA PHE A 490 0.93 25.61 1.33
C PHE A 490 -0.07 25.81 2.47
N LEU A 491 -1.14 26.60 2.25
CA LEU A 491 -2.24 26.72 3.23
C LEU A 491 -2.95 25.40 3.47
N ARG A 492 -3.22 24.61 2.42
CA ARG A 492 -3.81 23.27 2.59
C ARG A 492 -2.86 22.32 3.29
N TYR A 493 -1.57 22.41 3.01
CA TYR A 493 -0.55 21.64 3.71
C TYR A 493 -0.55 21.93 5.22
N LEU A 494 -0.56 23.20 5.61
CA LEU A 494 -0.65 23.58 7.03
C LEU A 494 -1.93 23.08 7.71
N ALA A 495 -3.02 22.91 6.94
CA ALA A 495 -4.29 22.39 7.42
C ALA A 495 -4.41 20.86 7.36
N ASN A 496 -3.45 20.15 6.76
CA ASN A 496 -3.44 18.68 6.71
C ASN A 496 -2.73 18.09 7.95
N GLU A 497 -2.78 16.77 8.14
CA GLU A 497 -2.22 16.15 9.35
C GLU A 497 -0.70 16.36 9.50
N VAL A 498 0.06 16.40 8.41
CA VAL A 498 1.51 16.64 8.47
C VAL A 498 1.79 18.07 8.93
N GLY A 499 1.12 19.07 8.34
CA GLY A 499 1.25 20.46 8.77
C GLY A 499 0.81 20.67 10.21
N LYS A 500 -0.27 20.00 10.65
CA LYS A 500 -0.72 20.02 12.04
C LYS A 500 0.30 19.42 13.00
N ASP A 501 0.94 18.32 12.63
CA ASP A 501 1.98 17.70 13.47
C ASP A 501 3.17 18.64 13.68
N VAL A 502 3.56 19.40 12.66
CA VAL A 502 4.59 20.46 12.80
C VAL A 502 4.15 21.51 13.82
N ILE A 503 2.92 22.03 13.68
CA ILE A 503 2.37 23.02 14.62
C ILE A 503 2.37 22.48 16.07
N ARG A 504 1.90 21.24 16.28
CA ARG A 504 1.88 20.59 17.60
C ARG A 504 3.29 20.38 18.17
N ALA A 505 4.27 20.04 17.33
CA ALA A 505 5.65 19.81 17.75
C ALA A 505 6.30 21.06 18.36
N HIS A 506 5.84 22.25 17.96
CA HIS A 506 6.26 23.53 18.54
C HIS A 506 5.42 23.99 19.75
N GLY A 507 4.46 23.18 20.21
CA GLY A 507 3.65 23.47 21.39
C GLY A 507 2.39 24.30 21.13
N ASP A 508 2.09 24.59 19.86
CA ASP A 508 0.89 25.31 19.44
C ASP A 508 -0.25 24.34 19.12
N ARG A 509 -1.49 24.84 19.11
CA ARG A 509 -2.67 24.03 18.73
C ARG A 509 -3.20 24.45 17.36
N PRO A 510 -3.27 23.55 16.37
CA PRO A 510 -3.91 23.86 15.10
C PRO A 510 -5.35 24.34 15.27
N CYS A 511 -5.73 25.42 14.58
CA CYS A 511 -7.08 25.99 14.68
C CYS A 511 -8.17 24.97 14.31
N SER A 512 -7.88 24.07 13.37
CA SER A 512 -8.81 23.02 12.93
C SER A 512 -9.22 22.03 14.01
N GLU A 513 -8.49 21.98 15.14
CA GLU A 513 -8.78 21.08 16.28
C GLU A 513 -9.61 21.76 17.37
N LEU A 514 -9.84 23.06 17.27
CA LEU A 514 -10.68 23.80 18.21
C LEU A 514 -12.17 23.59 17.88
N ALA A 515 -13.02 23.75 18.90
CA ALA A 515 -14.47 23.61 18.73
C ALA A 515 -15.06 24.62 17.71
N LYS A 516 -14.42 25.77 17.53
CA LYS A 516 -14.78 26.80 16.54
C LYS A 516 -13.57 27.15 15.65
N PRO A 517 -13.25 26.33 14.63
CA PRO A 517 -12.03 26.49 13.84
C PRO A 517 -11.86 27.84 13.15
N LEU A 518 -12.96 28.44 12.70
CA LEU A 518 -12.94 29.73 12.00
C LEU A 518 -12.63 30.92 12.91
N VAL A 519 -12.91 30.78 14.21
CA VAL A 519 -12.63 31.82 15.22
C VAL A 519 -11.25 31.58 15.82
N CYS A 520 -10.87 30.30 15.96
CA CYS A 520 -9.59 29.87 16.54
C CYS A 520 -9.30 30.52 17.91
N SER A 521 -10.31 30.51 18.77
CA SER A 521 -10.21 30.94 20.16
C SER A 521 -10.40 29.75 21.10
N PRO A 522 -9.90 29.83 22.33
CA PRO A 522 -10.28 28.90 23.40
C PRO A 522 -11.79 28.92 23.62
N VAL A 523 -12.33 27.83 24.18
CA VAL A 523 -13.76 27.72 24.52
C VAL A 523 -14.03 28.54 25.78
N GLU A 524 -14.76 29.66 25.71
CA GLU A 524 -15.18 30.36 26.92
C GLU A 524 -16.14 29.48 27.73
N THR A 525 -15.62 28.78 28.74
CA THR A 525 -16.42 28.04 29.74
C THR A 525 -16.78 28.95 30.92
N GLY A 526 -17.30 30.14 30.62
CA GLY A 526 -17.90 31.02 31.63
C GLY A 526 -19.42 30.78 31.74
N PRO A 527 -20.07 31.01 32.90
CA PRO A 527 -21.53 31.09 32.94
C PRO A 527 -21.97 32.20 31.99
N GLU A 528 -23.01 31.93 31.19
CA GLU A 528 -23.61 32.92 30.28
C GLU A 528 -23.78 34.27 31.02
N PRO A 529 -23.42 35.41 30.40
CA PRO A 529 -23.75 36.69 30.97
C PRO A 529 -25.27 36.76 31.08
N VAL A 530 -25.77 36.78 32.33
CA VAL A 530 -27.18 37.04 32.61
C VAL A 530 -27.49 38.40 31.98
N SER A 531 -28.30 38.37 30.93
CA SER A 531 -28.75 39.58 30.24
C SER A 531 -29.42 40.51 31.26
N SER A 532 -28.81 41.66 31.53
CA SER A 532 -29.38 42.76 32.31
C SER A 532 -30.33 43.59 31.47
#